data_AF-A0A3D3E1S7-F1
#
_entry.id   AF-A0A3D3E1S7-F1
#
_cell.length_a   1.000
_cell.length_b   1.000
_cell.length_c   1.000
_cell.angle_alpha   90.00
_cell.angle_beta   90.00
_cell.angle_gamma   90.00
#
_symmetry.space_group_name_H-M   'P 1'
#
loop_
_entity.id
_entity.type
_entity.pdbx_description
1 polymer ?
#
loop_
_entity_poly.entity_id
_entity_poly.type
_entity_poly.pdbx_seq_one_letter_code
_entity_poly.pdbx_strand_id
1 'polypeptide(L)'
;RYVSSAEIRKTLKETDGLGTEATRAGIIELLFRRNFLQRTGKQIRSTDIGRGLINSLPESAITPDMTALWEQQLNAISQRELNYQGFMQPLNHHLLALIEQAKQYIPTALQGLKGQGAGFKKKGAKKSSGGKPSARKPPARKYAKKIKS
;
A
#
# COMPACT_ATOMS: atom_id res chain seq x y z
N ARG A 1 15.27 -6.83 17.56
CA ARG A 1 15.09 -6.36 18.95
C ARG A 1 13.64 -6.50 19.43
N TYR A 2 12.61 -6.47 18.56
CA TYR A 2 11.18 -6.52 18.92
C TYR A 2 10.43 -7.75 18.38
N VAL A 3 11.11 -8.88 18.31
CA VAL A 3 10.67 -10.10 17.62
C VAL A 3 10.81 -11.25 18.59
N SER A 4 9.81 -12.13 18.60
CA SER A 4 9.68 -13.21 19.57
C SER A 4 10.78 -14.28 19.43
N SER A 5 11.12 -14.66 18.19
CA SER A 5 12.04 -15.77 17.90
C SER A 5 13.45 -15.32 17.45
N ALA A 6 14.45 -16.18 17.69
CA ALA A 6 15.85 -15.91 17.32
C ALA A 6 16.08 -15.95 15.79
N GLU A 7 15.38 -16.83 15.08
CA GLU A 7 15.49 -16.99 13.63
C GLU A 7 14.91 -15.77 12.89
N ILE A 8 13.73 -15.31 13.28
CA ILE A 8 13.08 -14.13 12.68
C ILE A 8 13.92 -12.86 12.93
N ARG A 9 14.61 -12.77 14.08
CA ARG A 9 15.56 -11.67 14.34
C ARG A 9 16.74 -11.67 13.38
N LYS A 10 17.21 -12.84 12.96
CA LYS A 10 18.31 -12.97 12.00
C LYS A 10 17.84 -12.50 10.63
N THR A 11 16.70 -12.99 10.16
CA THR A 11 16.10 -12.57 8.88
C THR A 11 15.89 -11.06 8.83
N LEU A 12 15.30 -10.46 9.86
CA LEU A 12 15.10 -9.01 9.90
C LEU A 12 16.39 -8.20 9.96
N LYS A 13 17.50 -8.79 10.40
CA LYS A 13 18.81 -8.13 10.39
C LYS A 13 19.46 -8.23 9.00
N GLU A 14 19.23 -9.34 8.30
CA GLU A 14 19.71 -9.58 6.93
C GLU A 14 18.91 -8.78 5.89
N THR A 15 17.61 -8.56 6.10
CA THR A 15 16.74 -7.73 5.25
C THR A 15 16.76 -6.25 5.64
N ASP A 16 17.78 -5.85 6.40
CA ASP A 16 18.02 -4.48 6.87
C ASP A 16 16.92 -3.90 7.79
N GLY A 17 15.91 -4.69 8.16
CA GLY A 17 14.79 -4.34 9.03
C GLY A 17 13.43 -4.63 8.39
N LEU A 18 12.39 -3.90 8.84
CA LEU A 18 11.08 -3.90 8.20
C LEU A 18 11.07 -2.92 7.02
N GLY A 19 10.78 -3.45 5.82
CA GLY A 19 10.81 -2.70 4.58
C GLY A 19 12.21 -2.21 4.19
N THR A 20 12.33 -1.67 2.99
CA THR A 20 13.59 -1.15 2.44
C THR A 20 13.87 0.28 2.92
N GLU A 21 15.15 0.66 2.99
CA GLU A 21 15.58 2.01 3.39
C GLU A 21 14.82 3.11 2.62
N ALA A 22 14.63 2.93 1.31
CA ALA A 22 13.94 3.85 0.42
C ALA A 22 12.46 4.10 0.79
N THR A 23 11.81 3.18 1.50
CA THR A 23 10.37 3.27 1.81
C THR A 23 10.08 3.76 3.23
N ARG A 24 11.05 3.70 4.14
CA ARG A 24 10.86 4.00 5.58
C ARG A 24 10.36 5.40 5.85
N ALA A 25 11.01 6.40 5.26
CA ALA A 25 10.62 7.80 5.44
C ALA A 25 9.18 8.05 4.95
N GLY A 26 8.81 7.45 3.80
CA GLY A 26 7.47 7.58 3.23
C GLY A 26 6.38 6.92 4.08
N ILE A 27 6.66 5.77 4.70
CA ILE A 27 5.74 5.11 5.62
C ILE A 27 5.54 5.94 6.89
N ILE A 28 6.63 6.46 7.49
CA ILE A 28 6.54 7.32 8.67
C ILE A 28 5.69 8.57 8.37
N GLU A 29 5.94 9.22 7.23
CA GLU A 29 5.15 10.37 6.79
C GLU A 29 3.67 10.01 6.56
N LEU A 30 3.38 8.83 6.02
CA LEU A 30 2.01 8.35 5.85
C LEU A 30 1.29 8.18 7.21
N LEU A 31 1.98 7.65 8.22
CA LEU A 31 1.42 7.48 9.56
C LEU A 31 1.10 8.82 10.23
N PHE A 32 1.92 9.85 10.01
CA PHE A 32 1.60 11.22 10.42
C PHE A 32 0.40 11.80 9.64
N ARG A 33 0.39 11.66 8.31
CA ARG A 33 -0.71 12.16 7.46
C ARG A 33 -2.06 11.52 7.79
N ARG A 34 -2.06 10.28 8.27
CA ARG A 34 -3.27 9.56 8.73
C ARG A 34 -3.63 9.84 10.19
N ASN A 35 -2.88 10.70 10.88
CA ASN A 35 -3.04 11.00 12.30
C ASN A 35 -2.96 9.77 13.22
N PHE A 36 -2.15 8.77 12.85
CA PHE A 36 -1.83 7.66 13.76
C PHE A 36 -0.66 8.00 14.67
N LEU A 37 0.22 8.90 14.22
CA LEU A 37 1.35 9.43 14.97
C LEU A 37 1.24 10.96 15.10
N GLN A 38 1.77 11.48 16.20
CA GLN A 38 1.91 12.90 16.47
C GLN A 38 3.29 13.21 17.08
N ARG A 39 3.74 14.46 16.93
CA ARG A 39 5.01 14.92 17.47
C ARG A 39 4.79 15.69 18.75
N THR A 40 5.42 15.26 19.84
CA THR A 40 5.41 15.95 21.13
C THR A 40 6.85 16.36 21.43
N GLY A 41 7.19 17.60 21.11
CA GLY A 41 8.58 18.10 21.17
C GLY A 41 9.50 17.33 20.21
N LYS A 42 10.50 16.62 20.78
CA LYS A 42 11.41 15.74 20.03
C LYS A 42 10.96 14.28 19.96
N GLN A 43 9.86 13.92 20.62
CA GLN A 43 9.36 12.54 20.67
C GLN A 43 8.22 12.33 19.66
N ILE A 44 8.13 11.11 19.12
CA ILE A 44 6.99 10.64 18.33
C ILE A 44 6.09 9.83 19.27
N ARG A 45 4.79 10.13 19.29
CA ARG A 45 3.81 9.41 20.10
C ARG A 45 2.63 8.97 19.25
N SER A 46 2.03 7.82 19.61
CA SER A 46 0.79 7.38 19.00
C SER A 46 -0.38 8.25 19.46
N THR A 47 -1.33 8.48 18.56
CA THR A 47 -2.60 9.16 18.87
C THR A 47 -3.61 8.18 19.43
N ASP A 48 -4.74 8.69 19.95
CA ASP A 48 -5.88 7.83 20.32
C ASP A 48 -6.42 7.04 19.12
N ILE A 49 -6.40 7.64 17.92
CA ILE A 49 -6.77 6.98 16.68
C ILE A 49 -5.81 5.83 16.36
N GLY A 50 -4.49 6.07 16.44
CA GLY A 50 -3.48 5.05 16.21
C GLY A 50 -3.60 3.89 17.18
N ARG A 51 -3.83 4.17 18.47
CA ARG A 51 -4.04 3.15 19.51
C ARG A 51 -5.34 2.38 19.29
N GLY A 52 -6.43 3.08 18.97
CA GLY A 52 -7.71 2.48 18.62
C GLY A 52 -7.58 1.50 17.45
N LEU A 53 -6.85 1.89 16.40
CA LEU A 53 -6.57 1.01 15.26
C LEU A 53 -5.76 -0.23 15.67
N ILE A 54 -4.68 -0.07 16.45
CA ILE A 54 -3.86 -1.21 16.88
C ILE A 54 -4.69 -2.19 17.73
N ASN A 55 -5.52 -1.69 18.65
CA ASN A 55 -6.40 -2.52 19.48
C ASN A 55 -7.53 -3.20 18.68
N SER A 56 -7.79 -2.73 17.46
CA SER A 56 -8.81 -3.27 16.56
C SER A 56 -8.27 -4.38 15.66
N LEU A 57 -6.95 -4.55 15.60
CA LEU A 57 -6.29 -5.50 14.73
C LEU A 57 -5.94 -6.78 15.50
N PRO A 58 -5.95 -7.95 14.84
CA PRO A 58 -5.45 -9.18 15.44
C PRO A 58 -3.95 -9.07 15.71
N GLU A 59 -3.46 -9.81 16.71
CA GLU A 59 -2.05 -9.79 17.13
C GLU A 59 -1.09 -10.14 15.98
N SER A 60 -1.50 -11.04 15.08
CA SER A 60 -0.73 -11.41 13.89
C SER A 60 -0.47 -10.25 12.94
N ALA A 61 -1.35 -9.24 12.89
CA ALA A 61 -1.25 -8.10 11.98
C ALA A 61 -0.40 -6.94 12.54
N ILE A 62 -0.13 -6.94 13.85
CA ILE A 62 0.62 -5.86 14.53
C ILE A 62 2.06 -6.27 14.87
N THR A 63 2.39 -7.56 14.74
CA THR A 63 3.71 -8.10 15.04
C THR A 63 4.62 -8.05 13.81
N PRO A 64 5.94 -7.80 14.01
CA PRO A 64 6.90 -7.79 12.91
C PRO A 64 7.16 -9.19 12.32
N ASP A 65 6.77 -10.23 13.04
CA ASP A 65 7.02 -11.63 12.73
C ASP A 65 6.39 -12.04 11.40
N MET A 66 5.15 -11.59 11.13
CA MET A 66 4.45 -11.89 9.88
C MET A 66 5.16 -11.27 8.67
N THR A 67 5.59 -10.00 8.77
CA THR A 67 6.30 -9.34 7.67
C THR A 67 7.67 -9.97 7.42
N ALA A 68 8.39 -10.34 8.48
CA ALA A 68 9.67 -11.02 8.35
C ALA A 68 9.56 -12.38 7.65
N LEU A 69 8.52 -13.16 7.97
CA LEU A 69 8.24 -14.43 7.30
C LEU A 69 8.00 -14.22 5.79
N TRP A 70 7.27 -13.18 5.41
CA TRP A 70 7.06 -12.87 3.99
C TRP A 70 8.35 -12.47 3.29
N GLU A 71 9.17 -11.62 3.89
CA GLU A 71 10.48 -11.24 3.32
C GLU A 71 11.38 -12.48 3.15
N GLN A 72 11.36 -13.42 4.10
CA GLN A 72 12.08 -14.70 3.97
C GLN A 72 11.59 -15.49 2.76
N GLN A 73 10.27 -15.62 2.58
CA GLN A 73 9.68 -16.36 1.47
C GLN A 73 9.94 -15.67 0.12
N LEU A 74 9.91 -14.33 0.08
CA LEU A 74 10.26 -13.55 -1.10
C LEU A 74 11.73 -13.71 -1.47
N ASN A 75 12.62 -13.76 -0.47
CA ASN A 75 14.04 -14.05 -0.68
C ASN A 75 14.24 -15.47 -1.23
N ALA A 76 13.55 -16.47 -0.68
CA ALA A 76 13.56 -17.85 -1.18
C ALA A 76 13.05 -17.95 -2.64
N ILE A 77 12.05 -17.14 -3.03
CA ILE A 77 11.61 -17.03 -4.43
C ILE A 77 12.74 -16.46 -5.30
N SER A 78 13.44 -15.42 -4.84
CA SER A 78 14.56 -14.83 -5.60
C SER A 78 15.71 -15.83 -5.81
N GLN A 79 15.93 -16.72 -4.83
CA GLN A 79 16.90 -17.81 -4.86
C GLN A 79 16.40 -19.05 -5.63
N ARG A 80 15.16 -19.03 -6.13
CA ARG A 80 14.48 -20.16 -6.80
C ARG A 80 14.25 -21.39 -5.92
N GLU A 81 14.25 -21.22 -4.60
CA GLU A 81 13.99 -22.27 -3.61
C GLU A 81 12.50 -22.43 -3.31
N LEU A 82 11.72 -21.36 -3.54
CA LEU A 82 10.26 -21.36 -3.42
C LEU A 82 9.64 -20.88 -4.73
N ASN A 83 8.59 -21.56 -5.19
CA ASN A 83 7.84 -21.10 -6.36
C ASN A 83 6.74 -20.10 -5.96
N TYR A 84 6.29 -19.31 -6.93
CA TYR A 84 5.26 -18.29 -6.72
C TYR A 84 3.97 -18.84 -6.08
N GLN A 85 3.51 -20.01 -6.51
CA GLN A 85 2.28 -20.62 -5.96
C GLN A 85 2.46 -21.05 -4.50
N GLY A 86 3.64 -21.54 -4.13
CA GLY A 86 3.99 -21.91 -2.76
C GLY A 86 3.96 -20.73 -1.79
N PHE A 87 4.17 -19.51 -2.29
CA PHE A 87 3.99 -18.28 -1.51
C PHE A 87 2.54 -17.78 -1.52
N MET A 88 1.92 -17.71 -2.71
CA MET A 88 0.61 -17.07 -2.86
C MET A 88 -0.55 -17.86 -2.27
N GLN A 89 -0.50 -19.20 -2.31
CA GLN A 89 -1.58 -20.03 -1.77
C GLN A 89 -1.75 -19.85 -0.25
N PRO A 90 -0.69 -19.98 0.58
CA PRO A 90 -0.78 -19.67 2.01
C PRO A 90 -1.19 -18.22 2.28
N LEU A 91 -0.67 -17.26 1.51
CA LEU A 91 -1.01 -15.84 1.67
C LEU A 91 -2.50 -15.59 1.43
N ASN A 92 -3.07 -16.13 0.36
CA ASN A 92 -4.49 -15.97 0.05
C ASN A 92 -5.37 -16.62 1.11
N HIS A 93 -4.99 -17.82 1.59
CA HIS A 93 -5.71 -18.48 2.68
C HIS A 93 -5.71 -17.63 3.96
N HIS A 94 -4.54 -17.10 4.33
CA HIS A 94 -4.41 -16.22 5.49
C HIS A 94 -5.23 -14.93 5.34
N LEU A 95 -5.23 -14.33 4.15
CA LEU A 95 -6.02 -13.13 3.84
C LEU A 95 -7.52 -13.39 3.99
N LEU A 96 -8.01 -14.53 3.49
CA LEU A 96 -9.43 -14.90 3.65
C LEU A 96 -9.79 -15.09 5.13
N ALA A 97 -8.93 -15.74 5.91
CA ALA A 97 -9.13 -15.90 7.35
C ALA A 97 -9.19 -14.54 8.08
N LEU A 98 -8.30 -13.60 7.74
CA LEU A 98 -8.33 -12.24 8.30
C LEU A 98 -9.61 -11.48 7.91
N ILE A 99 -10.11 -11.65 6.69
CA ILE A 99 -11.37 -11.03 6.26
C ILE A 99 -12.54 -11.58 7.07
N GLU A 100 -12.63 -12.89 7.26
CA GLU A 100 -13.69 -13.49 8.07
C GLU A 100 -13.62 -13.04 9.53
N GLN A 101 -12.42 -12.93 10.11
CA GLN A 101 -12.24 -12.35 11.45
C GLN A 101 -12.68 -10.89 11.51
N ALA A 102 -12.32 -10.08 10.52
CA ALA A 102 -12.69 -8.67 10.46
C ALA A 102 -14.20 -8.45 10.31
N LYS A 103 -14.91 -9.35 9.61
CA LYS A 103 -16.39 -9.30 9.53
C LYS A 103 -17.06 -9.52 10.89
N GLN A 104 -16.46 -10.35 11.74
CA GLN A 104 -17.00 -10.63 13.08
C GLN A 104 -16.70 -9.52 14.08
N TYR A 105 -15.55 -8.86 13.93
CA TYR A 105 -15.11 -7.77 14.81
C TYR A 105 -15.19 -6.42 14.11
N ILE A 106 -16.34 -5.75 14.23
CA ILE A 106 -16.45 -4.33 13.86
C ILE A 106 -15.77 -3.51 14.96
N PRO A 107 -14.70 -2.76 14.67
CA PRO A 107 -13.98 -2.09 15.73
C PRO A 107 -14.73 -0.87 16.26
N THR A 108 -15.38 -1.03 17.40
CA THR A 108 -16.09 0.04 18.12
C THR A 108 -15.14 1.19 18.50
N ALA A 109 -13.85 0.88 18.71
CA ALA A 109 -12.80 1.85 19.00
C ALA A 109 -12.61 2.91 17.90
N LEU A 110 -13.03 2.62 16.66
CA LEU A 110 -12.96 3.54 15.53
C LEU A 110 -14.28 4.27 15.25
N GLN A 111 -15.37 3.88 15.91
CA GLN A 111 -16.74 4.31 15.60
C GLN A 111 -17.05 5.75 16.05
N GLY A 112 -16.30 6.29 17.00
CA GLY A 112 -16.42 7.68 17.50
C GLY A 112 -15.35 8.65 17.01
N LEU A 113 -14.34 8.17 16.29
CA LEU A 113 -13.23 8.98 15.81
C LEU A 113 -13.65 9.65 14.51
N LYS A 114 -14.33 10.82 14.59
CA LYS A 114 -14.63 11.66 13.43
C LYS A 114 -13.36 11.83 12.59
N GLY A 115 -13.45 11.46 11.30
CA GLY A 115 -12.34 11.38 10.36
C GLY A 115 -11.45 12.62 10.29
N GLN A 116 -10.44 12.67 11.17
CA GLN A 116 -9.40 13.71 11.15
C GLN A 116 -8.35 13.43 10.07
N GLY A 117 -8.27 12.20 9.55
CA GLY A 117 -7.47 11.90 8.38
C GLY A 117 -8.12 12.50 7.14
N ALA A 118 -7.35 13.22 6.32
CA ALA A 118 -7.80 13.63 5.00
C ALA A 118 -8.24 12.36 4.25
N GLY A 119 -9.56 12.17 4.09
CA GLY A 119 -10.12 11.00 3.43
C GLY A 119 -9.43 10.78 2.08
N PHE A 120 -9.28 9.52 1.68
CA PHE A 120 -8.67 9.15 0.40
C PHE A 120 -9.37 9.90 -0.74
N LYS A 121 -8.81 11.03 -1.16
CA LYS A 121 -9.29 11.77 -2.32
C LYS A 121 -8.88 10.96 -3.54
N LYS A 122 -9.79 10.10 -4.01
CA LYS A 122 -9.69 9.45 -5.31
C LYS A 122 -9.43 10.58 -6.32
N LYS A 123 -8.21 10.67 -6.89
CA LYS A 123 -7.92 11.64 -7.95
C LYS A 123 -8.91 11.35 -9.07
N GLY A 124 -9.95 12.17 -9.15
CA GLY A 124 -10.93 12.09 -10.22
C GLY A 124 -10.19 12.20 -11.54
N ALA A 125 -10.46 11.26 -12.45
CA ALA A 125 -10.02 11.35 -13.83
C ALA A 125 -10.37 12.75 -14.34
N LYS A 126 -9.33 13.53 -14.70
CA LYS A 126 -9.48 14.90 -15.19
C LYS A 126 -10.29 14.79 -16.49
N LYS A 127 -11.60 15.05 -16.43
CA LYS A 127 -12.44 15.22 -17.62
C LYS A 127 -11.84 16.37 -18.42
N SER A 128 -11.17 16.04 -19.52
CA SER A 128 -10.75 17.01 -20.52
C SER A 128 -12.00 17.66 -21.08
N SER A 129 -12.29 18.89 -20.64
CA SER A 129 -13.33 19.72 -21.23
C SER A 129 -12.97 19.95 -22.70
N GLY A 130 -13.76 19.35 -23.59
CA GLY A 130 -13.59 19.45 -25.03
C GLY A 130 -13.61 20.90 -25.49
N GLY A 131 -12.47 21.37 -26.00
CA GLY A 131 -12.40 22.59 -26.77
C GLY A 131 -13.12 22.39 -28.11
N LYS A 132 -14.02 23.31 -28.45
CA LYS A 132 -14.70 23.39 -29.76
C LYS A 132 -13.68 23.25 -30.90
N PRO A 133 -13.94 22.43 -31.93
CA PRO A 133 -13.09 22.43 -33.12
C PRO A 133 -13.36 23.69 -33.93
N SER A 134 -12.36 24.57 -34.03
CA SER A 134 -12.35 25.68 -34.99
C SER A 134 -12.09 25.08 -36.39
N ALA A 135 -13.08 25.18 -37.27
CA ALA A 135 -12.99 24.74 -38.65
C ALA A 135 -11.93 25.57 -39.41
N ARG A 136 -10.78 24.96 -39.72
CA ARG A 136 -9.82 25.48 -40.70
C ARG A 136 -10.05 24.75 -42.03
N LYS A 137 -10.46 25.49 -43.07
CA LYS A 137 -10.59 25.01 -44.45
C LYS A 137 -9.25 24.46 -44.96
N PRO A 138 -9.20 23.32 -45.66
CA PRO A 138 -7.99 22.89 -46.34
C PRO A 138 -7.78 23.66 -47.66
N PRO A 139 -6.53 23.98 -48.06
CA PRO A 139 -6.27 24.56 -49.37
C PRO A 139 -6.34 23.50 -50.48
N ALA A 140 -6.90 23.88 -51.62
CA ALA A 140 -7.05 23.02 -52.79
C ALA A 140 -5.70 22.69 -53.43
N ARG A 141 -5.43 21.39 -53.67
CA ARG A 141 -4.28 20.93 -54.45
C ARG A 141 -4.76 20.25 -55.73
N LYS A 142 -4.64 20.96 -56.85
CA LYS A 142 -4.82 20.46 -58.22
C LYS A 142 -3.62 19.60 -58.60
N TYR A 143 -3.80 18.36 -59.05
CA TYR A 143 -2.90 17.72 -60.03
C TYR A 143 -3.67 16.70 -60.88
N ALA A 144 -3.25 16.65 -62.15
CA ALA A 144 -3.98 16.19 -63.31
C ALA A 144 -3.88 14.67 -63.54
N LYS A 145 -4.97 14.09 -64.04
CA LYS A 145 -5.00 12.77 -64.71
C LYS A 145 -4.31 12.87 -66.07
N LYS A 146 -3.29 12.04 -66.30
CA LYS A 146 -2.90 11.61 -67.64
C LYS A 146 -2.42 10.17 -67.57
N ILE A 147 -3.31 9.24 -67.91
CA ILE A 147 -2.93 7.89 -68.34
C ILE A 147 -3.49 7.76 -69.75
N LYS A 148 -2.58 7.69 -70.72
CA LYS A 148 -2.89 7.35 -72.11
C LYS A 148 -2.96 5.82 -72.24
N SER A 149 -3.80 5.41 -73.18
CA SER A 149 -3.85 4.11 -73.87
C SER A 149 -2.49 3.59 -74.28
#